data_AF-A0A0G1P2S4-F1
#
_entry.id   AF-A0A0G1P2S4-F1
#
_cell.length_a   1.000
_cell.length_b   1.000
_cell.length_c   1.000
_cell.angle_alpha   90.00
_cell.angle_beta   90.00
_cell.angle_gamma   90.00
#
_symmetry.space_group_name_H-M   'P 1'
#
loop_
_entity.id
_entity.type
_entity.pdbx_description
1 polymer ?
#
loop_
_entity_poly.entity_id
_entity_poly.type
_entity_poly.pdbx_seq_one_letter_code
_entity_poly.pdbx_strand_id
1 'polypeptide(L)'
;MIRKIVFVGYVVVVLSMAMQVLAANDWTNATLDGKWSTAANWSEGTVPTMTPDSIGDSRINLTGANASTIDGTMPQAVAQWLHVGNFWGQTATLNVVAGGKLGTPIWGLGEAWVGGENTDAIGILNIDGAGSVAKSEGWRIGSATLGSAVVNITNGGVMQGGTWDNYIRATATVNIMSGGVMQMMGVSQFVVDGVIDISGPTSLLLLETDRLPLVNALIAAGKITGNGIVGNVSATYNEIVPGYTVVTAIPEPMTLAILGLGGLLLRRRNV
;
A
#
# COMPACT_ATOMS: atom_id res chain seq x y z
N MET A 1 33.69 47.48 11.67
CA MET A 1 32.27 47.12 11.45
C MET A 1 32.08 45.99 10.45
N ILE A 2 32.69 46.06 9.27
CA ILE A 2 32.52 45.07 8.18
C ILE A 2 32.78 43.61 8.60
N ARG A 3 33.82 43.33 9.39
CA ARG A 3 34.12 41.95 9.86
C ARG A 3 33.04 41.32 10.74
N LYS A 4 32.31 42.11 11.54
CA LYS A 4 31.21 41.60 12.39
C LYS A 4 29.95 41.29 11.57
N ILE A 5 29.67 42.07 10.53
CA ILE A 5 28.54 41.87 9.61
C ILE A 5 28.75 40.60 8.78
N VAL A 6 29.97 40.36 8.29
CA VAL A 6 30.31 39.14 7.54
C VAL A 6 30.19 37.89 8.42
N PHE A 7 30.64 37.95 9.68
CA PHE A 7 30.53 36.82 10.61
C PHE A 7 29.06 36.51 10.97
N VAL A 8 28.23 37.53 11.21
CA VAL A 8 26.78 37.34 11.45
C VAL A 8 26.10 36.79 10.20
N GLY A 9 26.47 37.26 9.00
CA GLY A 9 25.97 36.70 7.74
C GLY A 9 26.32 35.22 7.56
N TYR A 10 27.58 34.83 7.85
CA TYR A 10 28.00 33.43 7.82
C TYR A 10 27.28 32.58 8.86
N VAL A 11 27.12 33.08 10.09
CA VAL A 11 26.40 32.36 11.16
C VAL A 11 24.93 32.19 10.80
N VAL A 12 24.26 33.20 10.22
CA VAL A 12 22.87 33.10 9.75
C VAL A 12 22.74 32.14 8.57
N VAL A 13 23.68 32.15 7.62
CA VAL A 13 23.69 31.19 6.49
C VAL A 13 23.91 29.76 7.00
N VAL A 14 24.88 29.54 7.89
CA VAL A 14 25.15 28.23 8.48
C VAL A 14 23.98 27.76 9.38
N LEU A 15 23.35 28.65 10.15
CA LEU A 15 22.12 28.31 10.90
C LEU A 15 20.92 28.06 9.98
N SER A 16 20.81 28.73 8.83
CA SER A 16 19.75 28.44 7.85
C SER A 16 19.94 27.11 7.15
N MET A 17 21.19 26.63 7.01
CA MET A 17 21.51 25.29 6.54
C MET A 17 21.31 24.23 7.64
N ALA A 18 21.48 24.60 8.92
CA ALA A 18 21.21 23.70 10.07
C ALA A 18 19.72 23.65 10.48
N MET A 19 18.90 24.61 10.04
CA MET A 19 17.43 24.61 10.17
C MET A 19 16.76 24.05 8.92
N GLN A 20 17.39 23.10 8.22
CA GLN A 20 16.69 22.28 7.24
C GLN A 20 15.68 21.40 7.99
N VAL A 21 14.47 21.94 8.12
CA VAL A 21 13.28 21.25 8.58
C VAL A 21 13.13 19.98 7.75
N LEU A 22 12.89 18.84 8.40
CA LEU A 22 12.34 17.66 7.76
C LEU A 22 11.06 18.10 7.04
N ALA A 23 11.13 18.40 5.74
CA ALA A 23 10.00 18.95 5.00
C ALA A 23 9.01 17.83 4.70
N ALA A 24 8.32 17.37 5.74
CA ALA A 24 7.17 16.51 5.64
C ALA A 24 5.96 17.36 5.23
N ASN A 25 5.18 16.87 4.27
CA ASN A 25 3.88 17.46 3.94
C ASN A 25 2.79 16.57 4.54
N ASP A 26 2.12 17.09 5.56
CA ASP A 26 1.18 16.34 6.37
C ASP A 26 -0.25 16.58 5.89
N TRP A 27 -1.01 15.49 5.80
CA TRP A 27 -2.45 15.54 5.61
C TRP A 27 -3.12 16.05 6.88
N THR A 28 -3.96 17.07 6.71
CA THR A 28 -4.72 17.71 7.79
C THR A 28 -6.23 17.57 7.60
N ASN A 29 -6.70 17.39 6.36
CA ASN A 29 -8.11 17.41 5.97
C ASN A 29 -8.87 18.63 6.51
N ALA A 30 -8.23 19.82 6.54
CA ALA A 30 -8.80 21.00 7.16
C ALA A 30 -10.17 21.43 6.59
N THR A 31 -10.47 21.13 5.32
CA THR A 31 -11.77 21.43 4.70
C THR A 31 -12.84 20.36 4.96
N LEU A 32 -12.42 19.19 5.49
CA LEU A 32 -13.25 18.01 5.75
C LEU A 32 -13.87 17.36 4.49
N ASP A 33 -13.45 17.75 3.29
CA ASP A 33 -13.96 17.16 2.04
C ASP A 33 -13.31 15.79 1.71
N GLY A 34 -12.23 15.41 2.39
CA GLY A 34 -11.54 14.14 2.21
C GLY A 34 -10.78 14.03 0.88
N LYS A 35 -10.60 15.12 0.12
CA LYS A 35 -10.02 15.08 -1.23
C LYS A 35 -8.54 15.41 -1.22
N TRP A 36 -7.72 14.50 -1.74
CA TRP A 36 -6.28 14.72 -1.93
C TRP A 36 -5.99 15.99 -2.74
N SER A 37 -6.82 16.26 -3.75
CA SER A 37 -6.66 17.40 -4.66
C SER A 37 -6.99 18.77 -4.05
N THR A 38 -7.54 18.82 -2.84
CA THR A 38 -7.82 20.09 -2.15
C THR A 38 -6.57 20.58 -1.43
N ALA A 39 -5.96 21.65 -1.95
CA ALA A 39 -4.73 22.24 -1.43
C ALA A 39 -4.80 22.60 0.07
N ALA A 40 -5.94 23.10 0.53
CA ALA A 40 -6.16 23.47 1.93
C ALA A 40 -6.17 22.27 2.91
N ASN A 41 -6.21 21.02 2.42
CA ASN A 41 -6.11 19.83 3.25
C ASN A 41 -4.67 19.42 3.59
N TRP A 42 -3.68 20.15 3.09
CA TRP A 42 -2.26 19.89 3.30
C TRP A 42 -1.65 20.95 4.20
N SER A 43 -0.71 20.57 5.06
CA SER A 43 -0.04 21.49 5.99
C SER A 43 0.63 22.67 5.29
N GLU A 44 1.13 22.44 4.08
CA GLU A 44 1.78 23.44 3.22
C GLU A 44 0.77 24.27 2.39
N GLY A 45 -0.54 24.04 2.56
CA GLY A 45 -1.59 24.73 1.80
C GLY A 45 -1.55 24.48 0.29
N THR A 46 -0.84 23.44 -0.15
CA THR A 46 -0.65 23.05 -1.55
C THR A 46 -0.70 21.54 -1.68
N VAL A 47 -1.28 21.04 -2.79
CA VAL A 47 -1.29 19.60 -3.08
C VAL A 47 0.13 19.13 -3.37
N PRO A 48 0.64 18.09 -2.69
CA PRO A 48 1.94 17.53 -2.99
C PRO A 48 1.99 17.04 -4.44
N THR A 49 2.92 17.59 -5.22
CA THR A 49 3.22 17.15 -6.59
C THR A 49 4.58 16.46 -6.70
N MET A 50 5.44 16.69 -5.71
CA MET A 50 6.67 15.98 -5.41
C MET A 50 7.15 16.45 -4.02
N THR A 51 7.76 15.57 -3.25
CA THR A 51 8.70 15.96 -2.20
C THR A 51 10.06 15.39 -2.58
N PRO A 52 10.89 16.15 -3.31
CA PRO A 52 12.32 15.91 -3.36
C PRO A 52 12.97 16.67 -2.22
N ASP A 53 13.90 15.99 -1.56
CA ASP A 53 14.88 16.62 -0.69
C ASP A 53 16.23 16.00 -1.08
N SER A 54 17.23 16.86 -1.20
CA SER A 54 18.59 16.50 -1.64
C SER A 54 19.51 16.07 -0.49
N ILE A 55 19.06 16.14 0.78
CA ILE A 55 19.85 15.84 1.99
C ILE A 55 18.99 15.22 3.13
N GLY A 56 17.67 15.08 2.99
CA GLY A 56 16.73 14.52 3.99
C GLY A 56 15.57 13.72 3.39
N ASP A 57 14.89 12.95 4.25
CA ASP A 57 13.82 12.02 3.88
C ASP A 57 12.46 12.76 3.83
N SER A 58 12.21 13.46 2.72
CA SER A 58 10.99 14.26 2.55
C SER A 58 9.77 13.38 2.25
N ARG A 59 8.86 13.32 3.22
CA ARG A 59 7.74 12.37 3.25
C ARG A 59 6.40 13.07 3.10
N ILE A 60 5.47 12.44 2.39
CA ILE A 60 4.06 12.78 2.50
C ILE A 60 3.46 11.88 3.57
N ASN A 61 3.04 12.47 4.69
CA ASN A 61 2.40 11.71 5.75
C ASN A 61 0.90 11.93 5.70
N LEU A 62 0.16 10.85 5.52
CA LEU A 62 -1.25 10.85 5.86
C LEU A 62 -1.37 10.64 7.36
N THR A 63 -1.96 11.62 8.03
CA THR A 63 -2.05 11.68 9.49
C THR A 63 -3.48 12.00 9.90
N GLY A 64 -3.89 11.53 11.08
CA GLY A 64 -5.21 11.78 11.62
C GLY A 64 -6.28 10.81 11.12
N ALA A 65 -7.37 10.72 11.87
CA ALA A 65 -8.38 9.68 11.72
C ALA A 65 -9.23 9.78 10.42
N ASN A 66 -9.09 10.87 9.65
CA ASN A 66 -9.94 11.12 8.48
C ASN A 66 -9.29 10.61 7.20
N ALA A 67 -10.07 9.88 6.40
CA ALA A 67 -9.57 9.29 5.17
C ALA A 67 -9.26 10.36 4.10
N SER A 68 -8.13 10.19 3.42
CA SER A 68 -7.81 10.88 2.17
C SER A 68 -8.29 10.05 0.99
N THR A 69 -8.84 10.69 -0.05
CA THR A 69 -9.33 10.04 -1.26
C THR A 69 -8.64 10.60 -2.50
N ILE A 70 -8.11 9.70 -3.33
CA ILE A 70 -7.63 9.95 -4.69
C ILE A 70 -8.61 9.25 -5.63
N ASP A 71 -9.21 10.02 -6.55
CA ASP A 71 -10.16 9.51 -7.54
C ASP A 71 -9.80 9.93 -8.97
N GLY A 72 -10.53 9.42 -9.96
CA GLY A 72 -10.29 9.71 -11.38
C GLY A 72 -10.64 11.12 -11.83
N THR A 73 -11.14 11.99 -10.93
CA THR A 73 -11.44 13.39 -11.26
C THR A 73 -10.22 14.30 -11.15
N MET A 74 -9.13 13.82 -10.55
CA MET A 74 -7.86 14.51 -10.46
C MET A 74 -6.77 13.87 -11.35
N PRO A 75 -5.74 14.63 -11.74
CA PRO A 75 -4.52 14.04 -12.28
C PRO A 75 -3.91 13.02 -11.30
N GLN A 76 -3.04 12.15 -11.81
CA GLN A 76 -2.30 11.20 -10.97
C GLN A 76 -1.64 11.93 -9.79
N ALA A 77 -1.91 11.46 -8.58
CA ALA A 77 -1.19 11.86 -7.38
C ALA A 77 0.24 11.33 -7.46
N VAL A 78 1.20 12.17 -7.08
CA VAL A 78 2.62 11.83 -7.14
C VAL A 78 3.22 11.96 -5.75
N ALA A 79 3.80 10.86 -5.26
CA ALA A 79 4.48 10.81 -3.98
C ALA A 79 5.77 10.01 -4.13
N GLN A 80 6.91 10.60 -3.77
CA GLN A 80 8.17 9.88 -3.68
C GLN A 80 8.08 8.88 -2.51
N TRP A 81 8.06 9.42 -1.29
CA TRP A 81 7.88 8.68 -0.04
C TRP A 81 6.47 8.95 0.50
N LEU A 82 5.64 7.91 0.56
CA LEU A 82 4.29 7.99 1.12
C LEU A 82 4.20 7.20 2.41
N HIS A 83 3.64 7.82 3.45
CA HIS A 83 3.31 7.18 4.71
C HIS A 83 1.81 7.24 4.96
N VAL A 84 1.17 6.08 5.01
CA VAL A 84 -0.23 5.92 5.42
C VAL A 84 -0.22 5.47 6.88
N GLY A 85 -0.43 6.44 7.79
CA GLY A 85 0.00 6.32 9.18
C GLY A 85 1.51 6.56 9.26
N ASN A 86 1.96 7.27 10.29
CA ASN A 86 3.30 7.87 10.30
C ASN A 86 4.16 7.46 11.50
N PHE A 87 5.39 7.95 11.50
CA PHE A 87 6.40 7.65 12.52
C PHE A 87 6.13 8.27 13.90
N TRP A 88 5.06 9.06 14.04
CA TRP A 88 4.64 9.60 15.33
C TRP A 88 3.48 8.79 15.94
N GLY A 89 3.20 7.60 15.39
CA GLY A 89 2.16 6.69 15.90
C GLY A 89 0.75 7.10 15.48
N GLN A 90 0.60 7.96 14.47
CA GLN A 90 -0.73 8.43 14.06
C GLN A 90 -1.39 7.46 13.09
N THR A 91 -2.68 7.27 13.27
CA THR A 91 -3.54 6.50 12.35
C THR A 91 -3.86 7.32 11.10
N ALA A 92 -3.92 6.67 9.93
CA ALA A 92 -4.53 7.25 8.74
C ALA A 92 -5.10 6.21 7.77
N THR A 93 -6.02 6.68 6.93
CA THR A 93 -6.64 5.90 5.86
C THR A 93 -6.46 6.61 4.52
N LEU A 94 -6.05 5.86 3.49
CA LEU A 94 -5.99 6.30 2.10
C LEU A 94 -6.92 5.44 1.25
N ASN A 95 -7.76 6.10 0.45
CA ASN A 95 -8.60 5.48 -0.56
C ASN A 95 -8.10 5.89 -1.94
N VAL A 96 -7.81 4.91 -2.81
CA VAL A 96 -7.49 5.12 -4.22
C VAL A 96 -8.54 4.39 -5.03
N VAL A 97 -9.51 5.14 -5.55
CA VAL A 97 -10.79 4.58 -6.04
C VAL A 97 -11.20 5.22 -7.36
N ALA A 98 -12.22 4.67 -8.02
CA ALA A 98 -12.89 5.32 -9.17
C ALA A 98 -11.93 5.88 -10.25
N GLY A 99 -10.87 5.14 -10.58
CA GLY A 99 -9.88 5.54 -11.59
C GLY A 99 -8.74 6.42 -11.08
N GLY A 100 -8.71 6.72 -9.77
CA GLY A 100 -7.63 7.46 -9.11
C GLY A 100 -6.30 6.72 -9.21
N LYS A 101 -5.22 7.48 -9.37
CA LYS A 101 -3.88 6.93 -9.56
C LYS A 101 -2.91 7.59 -8.61
N LEU A 102 -2.12 6.77 -7.93
CA LEU A 102 -0.97 7.19 -7.14
C LEU A 102 0.29 6.57 -7.72
N GLY A 103 1.28 7.41 -8.02
CA GLY A 103 2.56 6.99 -8.59
C GLY A 103 3.77 7.62 -7.92
N THR A 104 4.96 7.18 -8.30
CA THR A 104 6.21 7.92 -8.06
C THR A 104 6.45 8.99 -9.13
N PRO A 105 7.33 9.97 -8.86
CA PRO A 105 7.78 10.91 -9.89
C PRO A 105 8.42 10.18 -11.07
N ILE A 106 8.29 10.74 -12.28
CA ILE A 106 8.75 10.14 -13.55
C ILE A 106 10.22 9.66 -13.51
N TRP A 107 11.09 10.35 -12.76
CA TRP A 107 12.52 10.04 -12.65
C TRP A 107 12.97 9.81 -11.19
N GLY A 108 12.05 9.39 -10.33
CA GLY A 108 12.29 9.26 -8.89
C GLY A 108 12.18 7.83 -8.39
N LEU A 109 13.06 7.50 -7.47
CA LEU A 109 12.87 6.42 -6.49
C LEU A 109 11.62 6.71 -5.65
N GLY A 110 11.06 5.72 -4.96
CA GLY A 110 9.95 5.99 -4.07
C GLY A 110 9.24 4.74 -3.59
N GLU A 111 8.98 4.72 -2.29
CA GLU A 111 8.28 3.66 -1.58
C GLU A 111 6.94 4.11 -1.01
N ALA A 112 6.10 3.13 -0.68
CA ALA A 112 4.92 3.31 0.15
C ALA A 112 5.09 2.56 1.48
N TRP A 113 4.84 3.26 2.57
CA TRP A 113 4.78 2.73 3.92
C TRP A 113 3.34 2.77 4.42
N VAL A 114 2.83 1.66 4.92
CA VAL A 114 1.49 1.57 5.50
C VAL A 114 1.64 1.04 6.92
N GLY A 115 1.15 1.78 7.92
CA GLY A 115 1.20 1.39 9.34
C GLY A 115 2.42 1.86 10.13
N GLY A 116 3.25 2.76 9.58
CA GLY A 116 4.42 3.33 10.24
C GLY A 116 5.55 2.31 10.53
N GLU A 117 6.80 2.76 10.53
CA GLU A 117 7.95 1.89 10.84
C GLU A 117 8.21 1.86 12.35
N ASN A 118 8.00 0.72 12.99
CA ASN A 118 8.26 0.50 14.43
C ASN A 118 7.54 1.49 15.35
N THR A 119 6.27 1.78 15.04
CA THR A 119 5.42 2.68 15.83
C THR A 119 4.05 2.06 16.07
N ASP A 120 3.26 2.66 16.96
CA ASP A 120 1.86 2.27 17.20
C ASP A 120 0.88 2.76 16.13
N ALA A 121 1.38 3.26 14.99
CA ALA A 121 0.54 3.78 13.92
C ALA A 121 -0.35 2.69 13.30
N ILE A 122 -1.52 3.12 12.84
CA ILE A 122 -2.43 2.27 12.09
C ILE A 122 -2.58 2.85 10.68
N GLY A 123 -2.19 2.08 9.67
CA GLY A 123 -2.31 2.46 8.27
C GLY A 123 -3.35 1.62 7.56
N ILE A 124 -4.30 2.26 6.90
CA ILE A 124 -5.28 1.57 6.05
C ILE A 124 -5.17 2.10 4.63
N LEU A 125 -4.87 1.23 3.67
CA LEU A 125 -4.85 1.56 2.25
C LEU A 125 -5.91 0.74 1.52
N ASN A 126 -6.88 1.42 0.91
CA ASN A 126 -7.92 0.81 0.10
C ASN A 126 -7.69 1.18 -1.37
N ILE A 127 -7.62 0.17 -2.24
CA ILE A 127 -7.47 0.32 -3.69
C ILE A 127 -8.64 -0.40 -4.33
N ASP A 128 -9.57 0.36 -4.90
CA ASP A 128 -10.85 -0.18 -5.35
C ASP A 128 -11.20 0.21 -6.79
N GLY A 129 -11.87 -0.70 -7.50
CA GLY A 129 -12.35 -0.44 -8.85
C GLY A 129 -11.19 -0.22 -9.81
N ALA A 130 -11.27 0.86 -10.60
CA ALA A 130 -10.17 1.26 -11.49
C ALA A 130 -9.02 2.01 -10.76
N GLY A 131 -8.99 2.03 -9.44
CA GLY A 131 -7.93 2.67 -8.66
C GLY A 131 -6.59 1.94 -8.79
N SER A 132 -5.48 2.68 -8.80
CA SER A 132 -4.15 2.07 -8.84
C SER A 132 -3.08 2.81 -8.02
N VAL A 133 -2.21 2.03 -7.39
CA VAL A 133 -1.01 2.50 -6.68
C VAL A 133 0.20 1.83 -7.31
N ALA A 134 1.15 2.60 -7.83
CA ALA A 134 2.39 2.11 -8.39
C ALA A 134 3.59 2.82 -7.75
N LYS A 135 4.55 2.06 -7.25
CA LYS A 135 5.80 2.58 -6.68
C LYS A 135 7.00 2.07 -7.47
N SER A 136 7.97 2.95 -7.77
CA SER A 136 9.15 2.59 -8.54
C SER A 136 10.15 1.71 -7.77
N GLU A 137 10.13 1.78 -6.44
CA GLU A 137 10.95 0.92 -5.58
C GLU A 137 10.13 -0.23 -5.00
N GLY A 138 9.33 0.01 -3.97
CA GLY A 138 8.59 -1.06 -3.32
C GLY A 138 7.63 -0.57 -2.25
N TRP A 139 7.18 -1.51 -1.42
CA TRP A 139 6.30 -1.22 -0.30
C TRP A 139 6.79 -1.83 1.01
N ARG A 140 6.33 -1.22 2.09
CA ARG A 140 6.57 -1.61 3.47
C ARG A 140 5.24 -1.57 4.18
N ILE A 141 4.62 -2.73 4.34
CA ILE A 141 3.29 -2.85 4.93
C ILE A 141 3.48 -3.43 6.33
N GLY A 142 3.06 -2.67 7.34
CA GLY A 142 3.17 -3.01 8.76
C GLY A 142 4.56 -2.81 9.35
N SER A 143 4.70 -3.25 10.60
CA SER A 143 5.96 -3.23 11.35
C SER A 143 6.25 -4.61 11.96
N ALA A 144 7.44 -4.76 12.53
CA ALA A 144 7.85 -6.01 13.16
C ALA A 144 7.07 -6.33 14.45
N THR A 145 6.64 -5.32 15.21
CA THR A 145 6.12 -5.53 16.57
C THR A 145 4.94 -4.65 16.98
N LEU A 146 4.82 -3.44 16.43
CA LEU A 146 3.85 -2.43 16.89
C LEU A 146 2.93 -1.95 15.75
N GLY A 147 1.83 -1.31 16.14
CA GLY A 147 0.87 -0.76 15.19
C GLY A 147 0.16 -1.83 14.36
N SER A 148 -0.45 -1.41 13.25
CA SER A 148 -1.11 -2.32 12.31
C SER A 148 -1.17 -1.72 10.91
N ALA A 149 -1.13 -2.58 9.90
CA ALA A 149 -1.35 -2.19 8.53
C ALA A 149 -2.40 -3.07 7.87
N VAL A 150 -3.37 -2.45 7.22
CA VAL A 150 -4.35 -3.14 6.41
C VAL A 150 -4.30 -2.60 5.00
N VAL A 151 -4.09 -3.46 4.03
CA VAL A 151 -4.20 -3.12 2.60
C VAL A 151 -5.32 -3.93 2.00
N ASN A 152 -6.30 -3.26 1.40
CA ASN A 152 -7.42 -3.89 0.70
C ASN A 152 -7.32 -3.56 -0.78
N ILE A 153 -7.30 -4.59 -1.62
CA ILE A 153 -7.24 -4.46 -3.08
C ILE A 153 -8.47 -5.17 -3.63
N THR A 154 -9.45 -4.39 -4.09
CA THR A 154 -10.80 -4.86 -4.39
C THR A 154 -11.28 -4.43 -5.77
N ASN A 155 -12.23 -5.20 -6.33
CA ASN A 155 -13.00 -4.82 -7.52
C ASN A 155 -12.17 -4.41 -8.74
N GLY A 156 -11.01 -5.06 -8.95
CA GLY A 156 -10.09 -4.74 -10.05
C GLY A 156 -8.99 -3.74 -9.70
N GLY A 157 -8.92 -3.27 -8.45
CA GLY A 157 -7.87 -2.38 -7.97
C GLY A 157 -6.48 -3.00 -8.13
N VAL A 158 -5.46 -2.16 -8.33
CA VAL A 158 -4.09 -2.62 -8.59
C VAL A 158 -3.08 -1.97 -7.65
N MET A 159 -2.30 -2.79 -6.96
CA MET A 159 -1.10 -2.35 -6.23
C MET A 159 0.14 -2.93 -6.89
N GLN A 160 1.05 -2.06 -7.32
CA GLN A 160 2.29 -2.44 -7.98
C GLN A 160 3.50 -1.90 -7.23
N GLY A 161 4.50 -2.76 -7.06
CA GLY A 161 5.76 -2.51 -6.39
C GLY A 161 6.86 -2.71 -7.40
N GLY A 162 7.83 -1.83 -7.35
CA GLY A 162 8.94 -1.83 -8.28
C GLY A 162 10.01 -2.83 -7.88
N THR A 163 11.23 -2.54 -8.31
CA THR A 163 12.34 -3.48 -8.31
C THR A 163 13.13 -3.54 -7.02
N TRP A 164 12.74 -2.82 -5.96
CA TRP A 164 13.37 -2.95 -4.65
C TRP A 164 12.65 -4.00 -3.81
N ASP A 165 13.15 -4.23 -2.61
CA ASP A 165 12.54 -5.18 -1.70
C ASP A 165 11.09 -4.78 -1.39
N ASN A 166 10.26 -5.76 -1.10
CA ASN A 166 8.85 -5.59 -0.77
C ASN A 166 8.56 -6.39 0.51
N TYR A 167 8.00 -5.72 1.52
CA TYR A 167 7.81 -6.30 2.85
C TYR A 167 6.36 -6.22 3.29
N ILE A 168 5.87 -7.35 3.80
CA ILE A 168 4.60 -7.48 4.51
C ILE A 168 4.96 -7.99 5.90
N ARG A 169 5.09 -7.06 6.85
CA ARG A 169 5.62 -7.30 8.19
C ARG A 169 4.58 -7.93 9.11
N ALA A 170 5.01 -8.36 10.29
CA ALA A 170 4.21 -9.17 11.21
C ALA A 170 2.85 -8.55 11.59
N THR A 171 2.74 -7.22 11.66
CA THR A 171 1.49 -6.52 11.99
C THR A 171 0.59 -6.21 10.78
N ALA A 172 0.96 -6.69 9.58
CA ALA A 172 0.26 -6.44 8.34
C ALA A 172 -0.77 -7.52 7.99
N THR A 173 -1.89 -7.06 7.43
CA THR A 173 -2.85 -7.89 6.69
C THR A 173 -3.06 -7.28 5.31
N VAL A 174 -2.91 -8.08 4.26
CA VAL A 174 -3.20 -7.70 2.88
C VAL A 174 -4.35 -8.57 2.36
N ASN A 175 -5.42 -7.94 1.89
CA ASN A 175 -6.59 -8.61 1.34
C ASN A 175 -6.69 -8.32 -0.15
N ILE A 176 -6.60 -9.37 -0.97
CA ILE A 176 -6.74 -9.29 -2.44
C ILE A 176 -8.05 -9.98 -2.83
N MET A 177 -9.05 -9.20 -3.23
CA MET A 177 -10.43 -9.70 -3.34
C MET A 177 -11.14 -9.16 -4.58
N SER A 178 -12.20 -9.84 -5.02
CA SER A 178 -13.08 -9.37 -6.10
C SER A 178 -12.32 -8.93 -7.36
N GLY A 179 -11.27 -9.65 -7.76
CA GLY A 179 -10.47 -9.32 -8.95
C GLY A 179 -9.36 -8.29 -8.71
N GLY A 180 -9.06 -7.95 -7.45
CA GLY A 180 -7.90 -7.15 -7.11
C GLY A 180 -6.58 -7.81 -7.51
N VAL A 181 -5.56 -6.99 -7.76
CA VAL A 181 -4.22 -7.45 -8.16
C VAL A 181 -3.15 -6.79 -7.32
N MET A 182 -2.30 -7.60 -6.70
CA MET A 182 -1.03 -7.14 -6.13
C MET A 182 0.12 -7.68 -6.96
N GLN A 183 1.03 -6.82 -7.39
CA GLN A 183 2.12 -7.17 -8.28
C GLN A 183 3.46 -6.64 -7.78
N MET A 184 4.43 -7.53 -7.65
CA MET A 184 5.84 -7.17 -7.46
C MET A 184 6.58 -7.34 -8.79
N MET A 185 7.25 -6.28 -9.22
CA MET A 185 8.18 -6.31 -10.34
C MET A 185 9.62 -6.52 -9.85
N GLY A 186 10.45 -7.10 -10.70
CA GLY A 186 11.85 -7.36 -10.46
C GLY A 186 12.15 -8.55 -9.55
N VAL A 187 13.44 -8.70 -9.25
CA VAL A 187 14.02 -9.89 -8.60
C VAL A 187 14.44 -9.70 -7.15
N SER A 188 14.08 -8.56 -6.55
CA SER A 188 14.44 -8.21 -5.17
C SER A 188 13.71 -9.06 -4.12
N GLN A 189 13.94 -8.78 -2.84
CA GLN A 189 13.38 -9.60 -1.77
C GLN A 189 11.87 -9.40 -1.67
N PHE A 190 11.17 -10.51 -1.46
CA PHE A 190 9.77 -10.52 -1.08
C PHE A 190 9.68 -11.21 0.28
N VAL A 191 9.37 -10.43 1.32
CA VAL A 191 9.37 -10.90 2.71
C VAL A 191 7.97 -10.78 3.28
N VAL A 192 7.43 -11.89 3.78
CA VAL A 192 6.09 -11.95 4.35
C VAL A 192 6.14 -12.55 5.75
N ASP A 193 6.12 -11.67 6.75
CA ASP A 193 5.97 -11.98 8.16
C ASP A 193 4.52 -11.83 8.63
N GLY A 194 3.71 -11.02 7.93
CA GLY A 194 2.28 -10.82 8.16
C GLY A 194 1.41 -11.86 7.45
N VAL A 195 0.22 -11.47 7.00
CA VAL A 195 -0.70 -12.34 6.25
C VAL A 195 -1.15 -11.66 4.95
N ILE A 196 -1.15 -12.43 3.86
CA ILE A 196 -1.84 -12.12 2.61
C ILE A 196 -3.01 -13.09 2.49
N ASP A 197 -4.23 -12.58 2.41
CA ASP A 197 -5.40 -13.36 2.04
C ASP A 197 -5.84 -13.02 0.61
N ILE A 198 -5.98 -14.06 -0.21
CA ILE A 198 -6.48 -13.96 -1.57
C ILE A 198 -7.88 -14.58 -1.59
N SER A 199 -8.89 -13.81 -1.96
CA SER A 199 -10.27 -14.29 -1.99
C SER A 199 -10.89 -14.14 -3.37
N GLY A 200 -11.60 -15.18 -3.80
CA GLY A 200 -12.26 -15.24 -5.12
C GLY A 200 -11.33 -15.65 -6.28
N PRO A 201 -11.92 -16.16 -7.37
CA PRO A 201 -11.18 -16.84 -8.45
C PRO A 201 -10.40 -15.91 -9.38
N THR A 202 -10.65 -14.60 -9.32
CA THR A 202 -10.06 -13.60 -10.23
C THR A 202 -9.00 -12.73 -9.55
N SER A 203 -8.80 -12.88 -8.24
CA SER A 203 -7.83 -12.10 -7.46
C SER A 203 -6.43 -12.69 -7.59
N LEU A 204 -5.43 -11.84 -7.84
CA LEU A 204 -4.08 -12.30 -8.19
C LEU A 204 -3.01 -11.66 -7.30
N LEU A 205 -2.10 -12.49 -6.79
CA LEU A 205 -0.76 -12.05 -6.39
C LEU A 205 0.22 -12.45 -7.50
N LEU A 206 0.93 -11.46 -8.05
CA LEU A 206 1.87 -11.62 -9.16
C LEU A 206 3.28 -11.29 -8.67
N LEU A 207 4.19 -12.26 -8.73
CA LEU A 207 5.60 -12.06 -8.44
C LEU A 207 6.39 -12.32 -9.71
N GLU A 208 7.16 -11.34 -10.18
CA GLU A 208 7.98 -11.52 -11.37
C GLU A 208 9.03 -12.63 -11.14
N THR A 209 9.31 -13.41 -12.19
CA THR A 209 10.17 -14.62 -12.22
C THR A 209 9.60 -15.85 -11.50
N ASP A 210 10.34 -16.97 -11.55
CA ASP A 210 9.98 -18.19 -10.83
C ASP A 210 10.31 -18.04 -9.34
N ARG A 211 9.24 -17.94 -8.54
CA ARG A 211 9.24 -17.79 -7.10
C ARG A 211 8.49 -18.93 -6.43
N LEU A 212 8.17 -20.01 -7.15
CA LEU A 212 7.39 -21.13 -6.63
C LEU A 212 7.95 -21.69 -5.31
N PRO A 213 9.26 -21.91 -5.14
CA PRO A 213 9.80 -22.41 -3.88
C PRO A 213 9.51 -21.48 -2.70
N LEU A 214 9.69 -20.16 -2.88
CA LEU A 214 9.42 -19.15 -1.87
C LEU A 214 7.92 -19.10 -1.54
N VAL A 215 7.09 -19.00 -2.57
CA VAL A 215 5.63 -18.91 -2.42
C VAL A 215 5.08 -20.15 -1.70
N ASN A 216 5.50 -21.35 -2.11
CA ASN A 216 5.06 -22.58 -1.47
C ASN A 216 5.47 -22.66 0.01
N ALA A 217 6.67 -22.17 0.36
CA ALA A 217 7.09 -22.08 1.76
C ALA A 217 6.21 -21.10 2.56
N LEU A 218 5.85 -19.95 1.99
CA LEU A 218 4.96 -18.96 2.62
C LEU A 218 3.53 -19.49 2.79
N ILE A 219 3.01 -20.23 1.80
CA ILE A 219 1.71 -20.90 1.88
C ILE A 219 1.71 -21.93 3.00
N ALA A 220 2.74 -22.79 3.06
CA ALA A 220 2.87 -23.81 4.10
C ALA A 220 3.00 -23.19 5.51
N ALA A 221 3.62 -22.02 5.62
CA ALA A 221 3.74 -21.27 6.86
C ALA A 221 2.45 -20.49 7.25
N GLY A 222 1.38 -20.56 6.43
CA GLY A 222 0.13 -19.83 6.66
C GLY A 222 0.24 -18.31 6.46
N LYS A 223 1.28 -17.85 5.76
CA LYS A 223 1.50 -16.42 5.45
C LYS A 223 0.75 -15.97 4.20
N ILE A 224 0.38 -16.92 3.34
CA ILE A 224 -0.50 -16.70 2.20
C ILE A 224 -1.67 -17.68 2.34
N THR A 225 -2.89 -17.14 2.40
CA THR A 225 -4.13 -17.90 2.57
C THR A 225 -5.10 -17.64 1.43
N GLY A 226 -6.06 -18.55 1.26
CA GLY A 226 -7.10 -18.43 0.26
C GLY A 226 -8.47 -18.51 0.90
N ASN A 227 -9.30 -17.49 0.73
CA ASN A 227 -10.61 -17.37 1.39
C ASN A 227 -10.50 -17.57 2.92
N GLY A 228 -9.44 -17.05 3.55
CA GLY A 228 -9.16 -17.18 4.98
C GLY A 228 -8.64 -18.56 5.42
N ILE A 229 -8.38 -19.49 4.50
CA ILE A 229 -7.96 -20.86 4.81
C ILE A 229 -6.50 -21.08 4.37
N VAL A 230 -5.67 -21.57 5.29
CA VAL A 230 -4.26 -21.95 5.01
C VAL A 230 -4.21 -23.07 3.99
N GLY A 231 -3.34 -22.94 2.99
CA GLY A 231 -3.19 -23.93 1.92
C GLY A 231 -4.28 -23.90 0.85
N ASN A 232 -5.31 -23.05 0.98
CA ASN A 232 -6.39 -22.94 0.00
C ASN A 232 -6.05 -22.01 -1.17
N VAL A 233 -4.81 -22.06 -1.63
CA VAL A 233 -4.28 -21.27 -2.74
C VAL A 233 -3.48 -22.17 -3.67
N SER A 234 -3.44 -21.80 -4.95
CA SER A 234 -2.60 -22.43 -5.96
C SER A 234 -1.54 -21.43 -6.42
N ALA A 235 -0.32 -21.92 -6.68
CA ALA A 235 0.76 -21.14 -7.25
C ALA A 235 1.26 -21.80 -8.52
N THR A 236 1.33 -21.05 -9.62
CA THR A 236 1.84 -21.51 -10.92
C THR A 236 2.85 -20.52 -11.48
N TYR A 237 3.77 -20.96 -12.34
CA TYR A 237 4.74 -20.10 -13.01
C TYR A 237 4.57 -20.21 -14.53
N ASN A 238 4.50 -19.07 -15.23
CA ASN A 238 4.32 -18.99 -16.69
C ASN A 238 3.03 -19.59 -17.26
N GLU A 239 2.09 -20.07 -16.44
CA GLU A 239 0.85 -20.70 -16.92
C GLU A 239 -0.29 -19.70 -17.13
N ILE A 240 -0.50 -18.79 -16.17
CA ILE A 240 -1.58 -17.80 -16.22
C ILE A 240 -1.08 -16.48 -16.81
N VAL A 241 0.07 -15.99 -16.31
CA VAL A 241 0.72 -14.77 -16.79
C VAL A 241 2.18 -15.09 -17.13
N PRO A 242 2.61 -14.97 -18.40
CA PRO A 242 4.00 -15.19 -18.79
C PRO A 242 4.96 -14.26 -18.05
N GLY A 243 6.05 -14.82 -17.54
CA GLY A 243 7.08 -14.13 -16.77
C GLY A 243 6.82 -14.07 -15.26
N TYR A 244 5.65 -14.53 -14.78
CA TYR A 244 5.24 -14.37 -13.38
C TYR A 244 4.93 -15.70 -12.71
N THR A 245 5.27 -15.76 -11.43
CA THR A 245 4.62 -16.66 -10.47
C THR A 245 3.29 -16.02 -10.06
N VAL A 246 2.21 -16.75 -10.28
CA VAL A 246 0.84 -16.31 -10.03
C VAL A 246 0.26 -17.12 -8.88
N VAL A 247 -0.24 -16.44 -7.85
CA VAL A 247 -0.96 -17.06 -6.74
C VAL A 247 -2.42 -16.66 -6.78
N THR A 248 -3.30 -17.66 -6.71
CA THR A 248 -4.76 -17.48 -6.72
C THR A 248 -5.42 -18.32 -5.64
N ALA A 249 -6.59 -17.90 -5.18
CA ALA A 249 -7.42 -18.72 -4.32
C ALA A 249 -7.92 -19.95 -5.08
N ILE A 250 -7.90 -21.13 -4.45
CA ILE A 250 -8.57 -22.30 -5.01
C ILE A 250 -10.08 -22.04 -4.91
N PRO A 251 -10.83 -22.10 -6.03
CA PRO A 251 -12.27 -21.92 -5.99
C PRO A 251 -12.91 -22.98 -5.09
N GLU A 252 -13.86 -22.57 -4.25
CA GLU A 252 -14.68 -23.54 -3.53
C GLU A 252 -15.34 -24.48 -4.55
N PRO A 253 -15.33 -25.80 -4.34
CA PRO A 253 -16.04 -26.71 -5.21
C PRO A 253 -17.51 -26.28 -5.30
N MET A 254 -17.98 -25.94 -6.51
CA MET A 254 -19.38 -25.54 -6.75
C MET A 254 -20.40 -26.55 -6.18
N THR A 255 -19.97 -27.80 -6.00
CA THR A 255 -20.73 -28.87 -5.35
C THR A 255 -21.20 -28.51 -3.93
N LEU A 256 -20.42 -27.79 -3.12
CA LEU A 256 -20.83 -27.39 -1.77
C LEU A 256 -21.90 -26.29 -1.78
N ALA A 257 -21.80 -25.34 -2.71
CA ALA A 257 -22.82 -24.30 -2.90
C ALA A 257 -24.15 -24.89 -3.37
N ILE A 258 -24.12 -25.87 -4.29
CA ILE A 258 -25.31 -26.59 -4.76
C ILE A 258 -25.89 -27.49 -3.67
N LEU A 259 -25.07 -28.12 -2.83
CA LEU A 259 -25.55 -28.95 -1.71
C LEU A 259 -26.25 -28.10 -0.63
N GLY A 260 -25.72 -26.91 -0.33
CA GLY A 260 -26.37 -25.95 0.58
C GLY A 260 -27.71 -25.45 0.05
N LEU A 261 -27.78 -25.11 -1.24
CA LEU A 261 -29.02 -24.70 -1.92
C LEU A 261 -30.03 -25.86 -2.02
N GLY A 262 -29.57 -27.06 -2.35
CA GLY A 262 -30.40 -28.27 -2.42
C GLY A 262 -30.97 -28.67 -1.06
N GLY A 263 -30.17 -28.57 0.01
CA GLY A 263 -30.62 -28.80 1.39
C GLY A 263 -31.68 -27.78 1.86
N LEU A 264 -31.53 -26.50 1.49
CA LEU A 264 -32.52 -25.46 1.80
C LEU A 264 -33.85 -25.66 1.05
N LEU A 265 -33.79 -26.09 -0.21
CA LEU A 265 -34.98 -26.37 -1.02
C LEU A 265 -35.73 -27.62 -0.54
N LEU A 266 -35.00 -28.64 -0.06
CA LEU A 266 -35.60 -29.83 0.57
C LEU A 266 -36.29 -29.49 1.91
N ARG A 267 -35.73 -28.57 2.70
CA ARG A 267 -36.34 -28.13 3.96
C ARG A 267 -37.62 -27.31 3.77
N ARG A 268 -37.76 -26.58 2.65
CA ARG A 268 -38.98 -25.84 2.31
C ARG A 268 -40.12 -26.68 1.73
N ARG A 269 -39.87 -27.92 1.28
CA ARG A 269 -40.94 -28.85 0.82
C ARG A 269 -41.57 -29.69 1.92
N ASN A 270 -40.98 -29.69 3.12
CA ASN A 270 -41.44 -30.47 4.27
C ASN A 270 -42.10 -29.61 5.36
N VAL A 271 -42.60 -28.42 5.02
CA VAL A 271 -43.44 -27.57 5.86
C VAL A 271 -44.76 -27.33 5.16
#